data_AF-A0A4D5RYP5-F1
#
_entry.id   AF-A0A4D5RYP5-F1
#
_cell.length_a   1.000
_cell.length_b   1.000
_cell.length_c   1.000
_cell.angle_alpha   90.00
_cell.angle_beta   90.00
_cell.angle_gamma   90.00
#
_symmetry.space_group_name_H-M   'P 1'
#
loop_
_entity.id
_entity.type
_entity.pdbx_description
1 polymer ?
#
loop_
_entity_poly.entity_id
_entity_poly.type
_entity_poly.pdbx_seq_one_letter_code
_entity_poly.pdbx_strand_id
1 'polypeptide(L)' 'MWYEILPSIAIISVCMSLPNFLSKYLNLAVDGKPYRRDMIKPWNLDTLMRDERLTGNPYKTVGLEGIPDQSPQQ' A
#
# COMPACT_ATOMS: atom_id res chain seq x y z
N MET A 1 41.70 -7.72 13.93
CA MET A 1 41.71 -6.24 14.07
C MET A 1 40.28 -5.70 14.19
N TRP A 2 40.06 -4.53 14.76
CA TRP A 2 38.71 -4.00 15.03
C TRP A 2 37.82 -3.85 13.79
N TYR A 3 38.41 -3.67 12.60
CA TYR A 3 37.68 -3.54 11.34
C TYR A 3 37.12 -4.85 10.77
N GLU A 4 37.52 -6.01 11.30
CA GLU A 4 37.01 -7.32 10.83
C GLU A 4 35.52 -7.51 11.13
N ILE A 5 34.93 -6.67 11.99
CA ILE A 5 33.49 -6.65 12.24
C ILE A 5 32.69 -5.94 11.14
N LEU A 6 33.33 -5.07 10.35
CA LEU A 6 32.65 -4.23 9.36
C LEU A 6 31.92 -5.05 8.29
N PRO A 7 32.46 -6.16 7.74
CA PRO A 7 31.73 -7.01 6.80
C PRO A 7 30.45 -7.59 7.40
N SER A 8 30.50 -8.07 8.64
CA SER A 8 29.34 -8.62 9.34
C SER A 8 28.26 -7.56 9.57
N ILE A 9 28.66 -6.37 10.02
CA ILE A 9 27.74 -5.24 10.21
C ILE A 9 27.12 -4.82 8.87
N ALA A 10 27.92 -4.76 7.80
CA ALA A 10 27.42 -4.40 6.48
C ALA A 10 26.35 -5.39 6.00
N ILE A 11 26.62 -6.69 6.10
CA ILE A 11 25.64 -7.74 5.72
C ILE A 11 24.35 -7.59 6.51
N ILE A 12 24.43 -7.44 7.84
CA ILE A 12 23.25 -7.29 8.70
C ILE A 12 22.46 -6.03 8.32
N SER A 13 23.14 -4.89 8.13
CA SER A 13 22.50 -3.63 7.77
C SER A 13 21.77 -3.70 6.42
N VAL A 14 22.37 -4.36 5.43
CA VAL A 14 21.77 -4.55 4.11
C VAL A 14 20.55 -5.44 4.23
N CYS A 15 20.67 -6.59 4.90
CA CYS A 15 19.56 -7.52 5.09
C CYS A 15 18.39 -6.90 5.86
N MET A 16 18.63 -6.04 6.86
CA MET A 16 17.57 -5.36 7.60
C MET A 16 16.94 -4.19 6.82
N SER A 17 17.73 -3.50 6.01
CA SER A 17 17.23 -2.37 5.21
C SER A 17 16.44 -2.84 3.99
N LEU A 18 16.81 -3.99 3.43
CA LEU A 18 16.28 -4.49 2.17
C LEU A 18 14.74 -4.66 2.18
N PRO A 19 14.09 -5.27 3.19
CA PRO A 19 12.63 -5.41 3.22
C PRO A 19 11.91 -4.05 3.23
N ASN A 20 12.45 -3.07 3.96
CA ASN A 20 11.87 -1.73 4.04
C ASN A 20 11.89 -1.04 2.67
N PHE A 21 13.03 -1.10 1.96
CA PHE A 21 13.15 -0.55 0.62
C PHE A 21 12.30 -1.29 -0.42
N LEU A 22 12.30 -2.63 -0.38
CA LEU A 22 11.56 -3.45 -1.35
C LEU A 22 10.05 -3.36 -1.18
N SER A 23 9.55 -3.17 0.05
CA SER A 23 8.11 -3.16 0.35
C SER A 23 7.32 -2.22 -0.56
N LYS A 24 7.84 -1.01 -0.80
CA LYS A 24 7.21 -0.01 -1.68
C LYS A 24 7.04 -0.51 -3.11
N TYR A 25 8.10 -1.11 -3.66
CA TYR A 25 8.10 -1.59 -5.05
C TYR A 25 7.23 -2.82 -5.21
N LEU A 26 7.25 -3.72 -4.22
CA LEU A 26 6.37 -4.90 -4.21
C LEU A 26 4.90 -4.50 -4.11
N ASN A 27 4.54 -3.56 -3.23
CA ASN A 27 3.17 -3.05 -3.14
C ASN A 27 2.74 -2.38 -4.44
N LEU A 28 3.63 -1.59 -5.07
CA LEU A 28 3.32 -0.97 -6.35
C LEU A 28 3.06 -2.01 -7.45
N ALA A 29 3.83 -3.12 -7.46
CA ALA A 29 3.67 -4.18 -8.44
C ALA A 29 2.38 -5.01 -8.25
N VAL A 30 1.97 -5.24 -7.00
CA VAL A 30 0.79 -6.08 -6.68
C VAL A 30 -0.50 -5.26 -6.65
N ASP A 31 -0.49 -4.16 -5.91
CA ASP A 31 -1.68 -3.37 -5.59
C ASP A 31 -1.83 -2.13 -6.50
N GLY A 32 -0.83 -1.83 -7.34
CA GLY A 32 -0.80 -0.62 -8.18
C GLY A 32 -0.55 0.68 -7.40
N LYS A 33 -0.38 0.58 -6.07
CA LYS A 33 -0.05 1.70 -5.19
C LYS A 33 1.14 1.39 -4.29
N PRO A 34 2.04 2.37 -4.05
CA PRO A 34 3.28 2.14 -3.31
C PRO A 34 3.08 1.85 -1.82
N TYR A 35 1.96 2.29 -1.24
CA TYR A 35 1.70 2.20 0.19
C TYR A 35 0.36 1.52 0.47
N ARG A 36 0.34 0.69 1.51
CA ARG A 36 -0.87 0.03 2.00
C ARG A 36 -1.68 0.96 2.89
N ARG A 37 -2.99 0.77 2.89
CA ARG A 37 -3.91 1.54 3.74
C ARG A 37 -3.89 1.00 5.17
N ASP A 38 -4.09 1.90 6.12
CA ASP A 38 -4.29 1.53 7.52
C ASP A 38 -5.63 0.79 7.69
N MET A 39 -5.60 -0.31 8.46
CA MET A 39 -6.76 -1.15 8.76
C MET A 39 -6.98 -1.30 10.28
N ILE A 40 -6.22 -0.57 11.10
CA ILE A 40 -6.27 -0.70 12.56
C ILE A 40 -7.59 -0.16 13.11
N LYS A 41 -8.07 0.96 12.58
CA LYS A 41 -9.32 1.59 13.04
C LYS A 41 -10.53 1.00 12.31
N PRO A 42 -11.65 0.71 13.01
CA PRO A 42 -12.86 0.15 12.39
C PRO A 42 -13.38 0.99 11.22
N TRP A 43 -13.34 2.31 11.33
CA TRP A 43 -13.73 3.22 10.24
C TRP A 43 -12.85 3.08 8.99
N ASN A 44 -11.54 2.92 9.16
CA ASN A 44 -10.62 2.75 8.05
C ASN A 44 -10.83 1.40 7.34
N LEU A 45 -11.17 0.36 8.11
CA LEU A 45 -11.51 -0.95 7.59
C LEU A 45 -12.85 -0.93 6.85
N ASP A 46 -13.88 -0.27 7.39
CA ASP A 46 -15.19 -0.16 6.72
C ASP A 46 -15.08 0.62 5.40
N THR A 47 -14.31 1.70 5.39
CA THR A 47 -14.04 2.46 4.15
C THR A 47 -13.24 1.65 3.12
N LEU A 48 -12.30 0.81 3.55
CA LEU A 48 -11.57 -0.11 2.66
C LEU A 48 -12.53 -1.14 2.04
N MET A 49 -13.39 -1.76 2.86
CA MET A 49 -14.37 -2.74 2.40
C MET A 49 -15.41 -2.11 1.46
N ARG A 50 -15.82 -0.86 1.73
CA ARG A 50 -16.66 -0.08 0.82
C ARG A 50 -16.00 0.05 -0.56
N ASP A 51 -14.73 0.46 -0.59
CA ASP A 51 -14.00 0.67 -1.85
C ASP A 51 -13.83 -0.65 -2.62
N GLU A 52 -13.56 -1.76 -1.92
CA GLU A 52 -13.53 -3.11 -2.49
C GLU A 52 -14.89 -3.53 -3.07
N ARG A 53 -16.00 -3.28 -2.38
CA ARG A 53 -17.36 -3.58 -2.89
C ARG A 53 -17.73 -2.75 -4.11
N LEU A 54 -17.26 -1.49 -4.19
CA LEU A 54 -17.57 -0.59 -5.30
C LEU A 54 -16.76 -0.90 -6.56
N THR A 55 -15.51 -1.33 -6.42
CA THR A 55 -14.55 -1.41 -7.54
C THR A 55 -13.95 -2.78 -7.78
N GLY A 56 -14.14 -3.72 -6.85
CA GLY A 56 -13.47 -5.03 -6.81
C GLY A 56 -12.00 -4.96 -6.37
N ASN A 57 -11.42 -3.77 -6.19
CA ASN A 57 -10.05 -3.59 -5.72
C ASN A 57 -9.93 -2.34 -4.84
N PRO A 58 -9.62 -2.46 -3.54
CA PRO A 58 -9.57 -1.33 -2.61
C PRO A 58 -8.53 -0.24 -2.95
N TYR A 59 -7.58 -0.54 -3.85
CA TYR A 59 -6.57 0.40 -4.32
C TYR A 59 -6.96 1.11 -5.62
N LYS A 60 -8.07 0.74 -6.27
CA LYS A 60 -8.61 1.45 -7.43
C LYS A 60 -9.45 2.64 -6.95
N THR A 61 -8.97 3.85 -7.21
CA THR A 61 -9.68 5.08 -6.83
C THR A 61 -10.71 5.46 -7.88
N VAL A 62 -11.93 5.79 -7.44
CA VAL A 62 -13.00 6.33 -8.29
C VAL A 62 -13.24 7.77 -7.86
N GLY A 63 -13.05 8.68 -8.78
CA GLY A 63 -13.35 10.10 -8.62
C GLY A 63 -14.76 10.46 -9.09
N LEU A 64 -14.92 11.68 -9.55
CA LEU A 64 -16.20 12.22 -10.03
C LEU A 64 -16.69 11.54 -11.31
N GLU A 65 -15.78 10.90 -12.06
CA GLU A 65 -16.10 10.12 -13.26
C GLU A 65 -17.01 8.91 -12.98
N GLY A 66 -17.12 8.47 -11.73
CA GLY A 66 -18.03 7.40 -11.33
C GLY A 66 -19.47 7.88 -11.04
N ILE A 67 -19.70 9.19 -11.03
CA ILE A 67 -21.00 9.78 -10.74
C ILE A 67 -21.72 10.09 -12.06
N PRO A 68 -22.98 9.68 -12.24
CA PRO A 68 -23.74 10.04 -13.43
C PRO A 68 -23.98 11.56 -13.48
N ASP A 69 -23.78 12.18 -14.64
CA ASP A 69 -23.95 13.62 -14.86
C ASP A 69 -25.38 14.11 -14.63
N GLN A 70 -26.36 13.22 -14.73
CA GLN A 70 -27.77 13.51 -14.51
C GLN A 70 -28.23 12.86 -13.21
N SER A 71 -28.92 13.63 -12.38
CA SER A 71 -29.63 13.08 -11.23
C SER A 71 -30.61 12.01 -11.72
N PRO A 72 -30.66 10.81 -11.09
CA PRO A 72 -31.63 9.80 -11.46
C PRO A 72 -33.02 10.43 -11.41
N GLN A 73 -33.69 10.47 -12.57
CA GLN A 73 -35.06 10.97 -12.70
C GLN A 73 -35.93 10.05 -11.82
N GLN A 74 -36.38 10.59 -10.68
CA GLN A 74 -37.28 9.89 -9.74
C GLN A 74 -38.68 9.79 -10.33
#